data_AF-A0A4Y8CHS2-F1
#
_entry.id   AF-A0A4Y8CHS2-F1
#
_cell.length_a   1.000
_cell.length_b   1.000
_cell.length_c   1.000
_cell.angle_alpha   90.00
_cell.angle_beta   90.00
_cell.angle_gamma   90.00
#
_symmetry.space_group_name_H-M   'P 1'
#
loop_
_entity.id
_entity.type
_entity.pdbx_description
1 polymer ?
#
loop_
_entity_poly.entity_id
_entity_poly.type
_entity_poly.pdbx_seq_one_letter_code
_entity_poly.pdbx_strand_id
1 'polypeptide(L)'
;MKQKCVLIITDGIGYNKNSKFNAFEAAKKPSYEKLFKEVPNSLLKTSGLAVGLPERQMGNSEVGHMCIGSGRIIYQNLVRINKAIENKELEKNENLQKLLAKCKRVHIIGLYSDGGVHSMDTHFKAMLEICAKNGNEVFA
;
A
#
# COMPACT_ATOMS: atom_id res chain seq x y z
N MET A 1 4.78 -13.84 -39.49
CA MET A 1 3.99 -12.87 -38.67
C MET A 1 4.66 -12.75 -37.30
N LYS A 2 4.68 -11.56 -36.69
CA LYS A 2 5.15 -11.42 -35.30
C LYS A 2 4.13 -12.03 -34.34
N GLN A 3 4.60 -12.82 -33.38
CA GLN A 3 3.77 -13.32 -32.29
C GLN A 3 3.41 -12.15 -31.36
N LYS A 4 2.13 -11.93 -31.13
CA LYS A 4 1.64 -10.86 -30.26
C LYS A 4 1.45 -11.40 -28.85
N CYS A 5 1.89 -10.62 -27.86
CA CYS A 5 1.54 -10.82 -26.45
C CYS A 5 0.51 -9.77 -26.06
N VAL A 6 -0.56 -10.18 -25.37
CA VAL A 6 -1.65 -9.30 -24.95
C VAL A 6 -1.93 -9.54 -23.48
N LEU A 7 -1.91 -8.46 -22.70
CA LEU A 7 -2.41 -8.45 -21.32
C LEU A 7 -3.84 -7.93 -21.34
N ILE A 8 -4.78 -8.74 -20.83
CA ILE A 8 -6.19 -8.36 -20.71
C ILE A 8 -6.51 -8.18 -19.23
N ILE A 9 -6.91 -6.97 -18.85
CA ILE A 9 -7.34 -6.64 -17.49
C ILE A 9 -8.85 -6.48 -17.52
N THR A 10 -9.57 -7.31 -16.76
CA THR A 10 -11.01 -7.16 -16.60
C THR A 10 -11.29 -6.57 -15.23
N ASP A 11 -11.50 -5.26 -15.21
CA ASP A 11 -11.59 -4.48 -13.98
C ASP A 11 -12.77 -4.93 -13.10
N GLY A 12 -12.55 -4.99 -11.79
CA GLY A 12 -13.56 -5.39 -10.81
C GLY A 12 -13.90 -6.89 -10.75
N ILE A 13 -13.22 -7.77 -11.49
CA ILE A 13 -13.44 -9.23 -11.40
C ILE A 13 -12.43 -9.87 -10.42
N GLY A 14 -12.96 -10.43 -9.34
CA GLY A 14 -12.19 -11.18 -8.34
C GLY A 14 -12.70 -12.62 -8.15
N TYR A 15 -11.93 -13.41 -7.42
CA TYR A 15 -12.33 -14.75 -6.99
C TYR A 15 -12.91 -14.73 -5.58
N ASN A 16 -14.09 -15.32 -5.41
CA ASN A 16 -14.72 -15.51 -4.11
C ASN A 16 -15.28 -16.95 -4.03
N LYS A 17 -14.92 -17.68 -2.97
CA LYS A 17 -15.41 -19.05 -2.71
C LYS A 17 -16.90 -19.10 -2.42
N ASN A 18 -17.48 -18.00 -1.94
CA ASN A 18 -18.90 -17.91 -1.67
C ASN A 18 -19.67 -17.53 -2.94
N SER A 19 -20.67 -18.33 -3.29
CA SER A 19 -21.57 -18.09 -4.44
C SER A 19 -22.72 -17.14 -4.10
N LYS A 20 -23.00 -16.89 -2.82
CA LYS A 20 -24.06 -15.96 -2.39
C LYS A 20 -23.72 -14.53 -2.80
N PHE A 21 -24.63 -13.90 -3.53
CA PHE A 21 -24.47 -12.54 -4.10
C PHE A 21 -23.23 -12.38 -4.99
N ASN A 22 -22.78 -13.46 -5.64
CA ASN A 22 -21.62 -13.44 -6.53
C ASN A 22 -22.07 -13.33 -7.99
N ALA A 23 -21.99 -12.10 -8.53
CA ALA A 23 -22.42 -11.83 -9.90
C ALA A 23 -21.56 -12.53 -10.96
N PHE A 24 -20.24 -12.65 -10.73
CA PHE A 24 -19.35 -13.33 -11.67
C PHE A 24 -19.66 -14.82 -11.74
N GLU A 25 -19.90 -15.47 -10.60
CA GLU A 25 -20.28 -16.88 -10.54
C GLU A 25 -21.61 -17.13 -11.26
N ALA A 26 -22.63 -16.30 -11.00
CA ALA A 26 -23.97 -16.43 -11.59
C ALA A 26 -24.04 -16.12 -13.10
N ALA A 27 -23.05 -15.42 -13.65
CA ALA A 27 -23.04 -15.05 -15.07
C ALA A 27 -22.72 -16.24 -15.99
N LYS A 28 -23.39 -16.28 -17.15
CA LYS A 28 -23.02 -17.17 -18.27
C LYS A 28 -21.75 -16.65 -18.94
N LYS A 29 -20.63 -17.35 -18.78
CA LYS A 29 -19.29 -16.86 -19.16
C LYS A 29 -18.45 -17.94 -19.88
N PRO A 30 -18.91 -18.43 -21.05
CA PRO A 30 -18.31 -19.58 -21.73
C PRO A 30 -16.83 -19.39 -22.08
N SER A 31 -16.41 -18.16 -22.42
CA SER A 31 -15.00 -17.85 -22.69
C SER A 31 -14.12 -17.99 -21.45
N TYR A 32 -14.57 -17.48 -20.30
CA TYR A 32 -13.84 -17.64 -19.03
C TYR A 32 -13.80 -19.10 -18.59
N GLU A 33 -14.93 -19.80 -18.66
CA GLU A 33 -15.05 -21.22 -18.31
C GLU A 33 -14.08 -22.09 -19.14
N LYS A 34 -14.02 -21.85 -20.46
CA LYS A 34 -13.07 -22.52 -21.34
C LYS A 34 -11.63 -22.22 -20.96
N LEU A 35 -11.29 -20.94 -20.76
CA LEU A 35 -9.92 -20.52 -20.41
C LEU A 35 -9.46 -21.13 -19.08
N PHE A 36 -10.29 -21.11 -18.04
CA PHE A 36 -9.95 -21.70 -16.74
C PHE A 36 -9.78 -23.22 -16.79
N LYS A 37 -10.44 -23.91 -17.74
CA LYS A 37 -10.32 -25.36 -17.93
C LYS A 37 -9.10 -25.76 -18.77
N GLU A 38 -8.79 -25.00 -19.81
CA GLU A 38 -7.82 -25.41 -20.84
C GLU A 38 -6.45 -24.73 -20.74
N VAL A 39 -6.34 -23.63 -19.98
CA VAL A 39 -5.12 -22.82 -19.90
C VAL A 39 -4.60 -22.78 -18.45
N PRO A 40 -3.27 -22.86 -18.21
CA PRO A 40 -2.71 -22.66 -16.88
C PRO A 40 -3.18 -21.34 -16.26
N ASN A 41 -3.71 -21.42 -15.05
CA ASN A 41 -4.23 -20.27 -14.31
C ASN A 41 -3.87 -20.37 -12.83
N SER A 42 -3.84 -19.20 -12.18
CA SER A 42 -3.57 -19.07 -10.75
C SER A 42 -4.22 -17.79 -10.22
N LEU A 43 -4.20 -17.60 -8.90
CA LEU A 43 -4.71 -16.41 -8.22
C LEU A 43 -3.57 -15.50 -7.78
N LEU A 44 -3.81 -14.19 -7.85
CA LEU A 44 -2.90 -13.16 -7.36
C LEU A 44 -3.52 -12.42 -6.18
N LYS A 45 -2.68 -11.95 -5.27
CA LYS A 45 -3.10 -10.98 -4.24
C LYS A 45 -3.14 -9.59 -4.88
N THR A 46 -4.30 -8.95 -4.86
CA THR A 46 -4.55 -7.64 -5.52
C THR A 46 -4.92 -6.54 -4.53
N SER A 47 -4.71 -6.77 -3.24
CA SER A 47 -5.12 -5.88 -2.15
C SER A 47 -4.12 -5.90 -0.99
N GLY A 48 -4.24 -4.90 -0.11
CA GLY A 48 -3.36 -4.69 1.03
C GLY A 48 -1.88 -4.60 0.67
N LEU A 49 -1.02 -5.13 1.55
CA LEU A 49 0.43 -5.00 1.44
C LEU A 49 1.01 -5.58 0.14
N ALA A 50 0.32 -6.53 -0.49
CA ALA A 50 0.74 -7.14 -1.76
C ALA A 50 0.74 -6.14 -2.92
N VAL A 51 -0.02 -5.05 -2.80
CA VAL A 51 -0.06 -3.95 -3.79
C VAL A 51 0.31 -2.60 -3.16
N GLY A 52 0.91 -2.62 -1.96
CA GLY A 52 1.41 -1.42 -1.29
C GLY A 52 0.35 -0.60 -0.55
N LEU A 53 -0.81 -1.20 -0.27
CA LEU A 53 -1.87 -0.63 0.56
C LEU A 53 -1.77 -1.15 2.02
N PRO A 54 -2.36 -0.43 3.00
CA PRO A 54 -2.54 -0.92 4.36
C PRO A 54 -3.13 -2.33 4.41
N GLU A 55 -2.80 -3.08 5.45
CA GLU A 55 -3.30 -4.44 5.59
C GLU A 55 -4.84 -4.46 5.55
N ARG A 56 -5.40 -5.44 4.83
CA ARG A 56 -6.86 -5.61 4.60
C ARG A 56 -7.56 -4.52 3.79
N GLN A 57 -6.86 -3.45 3.38
CA GLN A 57 -7.45 -2.46 2.49
C GLN A 57 -7.67 -3.06 1.10
N MET A 58 -8.89 -2.89 0.56
CA MET A 58 -9.23 -3.33 -0.78
C MET A 58 -8.37 -2.64 -1.83
N GLY A 59 -8.06 -3.36 -2.91
CA GLY A 59 -7.41 -2.78 -4.07
C GLY A 59 -8.34 -1.83 -4.84
N ASN A 60 -7.77 -1.05 -5.74
CA ASN A 60 -8.50 -0.20 -6.67
C ASN A 60 -7.76 -0.16 -8.02
N SER A 61 -8.39 0.43 -9.03
CA SER A 61 -7.87 0.46 -10.39
C SER A 61 -6.50 1.17 -10.47
N GLU A 62 -6.32 2.32 -9.81
CA GLU A 62 -5.07 3.08 -9.86
C GLU A 62 -3.89 2.25 -9.31
N VAL A 63 -4.01 1.78 -8.08
CA VAL A 63 -2.96 0.99 -7.42
C VAL A 63 -2.69 -0.31 -8.17
N GLY A 64 -3.74 -0.98 -8.66
CA GLY A 64 -3.63 -2.22 -9.43
C GLY A 64 -2.86 -2.03 -10.73
N HIS A 65 -3.24 -1.04 -11.55
CA HIS A 65 -2.58 -0.75 -12.82
C HIS A 65 -1.13 -0.29 -12.62
N MET A 66 -0.86 0.51 -11.58
CA MET A 66 0.50 0.93 -11.26
C MET A 66 1.39 -0.25 -10.85
N CYS A 67 0.89 -1.19 -10.02
CA CYS A 67 1.65 -2.38 -9.65
C CYS A 67 1.92 -3.30 -10.85
N ILE A 68 0.90 -3.56 -11.67
CA ILE A 68 1.03 -4.39 -12.88
C ILE A 68 2.03 -3.76 -13.87
N GLY A 69 1.88 -2.47 -14.16
CA GLY A 69 2.73 -1.76 -15.11
C GLY A 69 4.17 -1.57 -14.64
N SER A 70 4.38 -1.46 -13.33
CA SER A 70 5.72 -1.27 -12.76
C SER A 70 6.46 -2.58 -12.46
N GLY A 71 5.76 -3.71 -12.41
CA GLY A 71 6.33 -5.01 -12.04
C GLY A 71 6.85 -5.07 -10.60
N ARG A 72 6.40 -4.15 -9.72
CA ARG A 72 6.81 -4.10 -8.30
C ARG A 72 5.70 -3.56 -7.41
N ILE A 73 5.85 -3.80 -6.11
CA ILE A 73 4.97 -3.22 -5.09
C ILE A 73 5.26 -1.72 -4.98
N ILE A 74 4.23 -0.90 -5.16
CA ILE A 74 4.33 0.55 -4.96
C ILE A 74 3.64 0.90 -3.65
N TYR A 75 4.44 1.07 -2.60
CA TYR A 75 3.93 1.44 -1.29
C TYR A 75 3.36 2.85 -1.31
N GLN A 76 2.10 2.97 -0.95
CA GLN A 76 1.47 4.26 -0.66
C GLN A 76 2.14 4.91 0.54
N ASN A 77 2.09 6.25 0.61
CA ASN A 77 2.83 7.02 1.60
C ASN A 77 2.60 6.54 3.04
N LEU A 78 1.36 6.22 3.40
CA LEU A 78 1.02 5.66 4.71
C LEU A 78 1.83 4.39 5.04
N VAL A 79 1.80 3.40 4.14
CA VAL A 79 2.51 2.12 4.33
C VAL A 79 4.01 2.32 4.28
N ARG A 80 4.49 3.19 3.39
CA ARG A 80 5.90 3.53 3.25
C ARG A 80 6.44 4.14 4.55
N ILE A 81 5.72 5.08 5.16
CA ILE A 81 6.10 5.71 6.42
C ILE A 81 6.01 4.70 7.57
N ASN A 82 4.94 3.89 7.64
CA ASN A 82 4.82 2.82 8.63
C ASN A 82 6.03 1.88 8.59
N LYS A 83 6.39 1.39 7.40
CA LYS A 83 7.56 0.53 7.21
C LYS A 83 8.87 1.24 7.58
N ALA A 84 9.01 2.51 7.22
CA ALA A 84 10.20 3.27 7.56
C ALA A 84 10.35 3.45 9.08
N ILE A 85 9.25 3.59 9.82
CA ILE A 85 9.24 3.63 11.29
C ILE A 85 9.60 2.26 11.86
N GLU A 86 8.92 1.20 11.42
CA GLU A 86 9.12 -0.18 11.88
C GLU A 86 10.57 -0.65 11.67
N ASN A 87 11.13 -0.35 10.49
CA ASN A 87 12.50 -0.73 10.12
C ASN A 87 13.58 0.21 10.67
N LYS A 88 13.21 1.23 11.46
CA LYS A 88 14.14 2.27 11.94
C LYS A 88 14.86 3.02 10.81
N GLU A 89 14.25 3.10 9.63
CA GLU A 89 14.77 3.85 8.49
C GLU A 89 14.47 5.33 8.62
N LEU A 90 13.31 5.69 9.21
CA LEU A 90 12.95 7.09 9.45
C LEU A 90 13.96 7.77 10.37
N GLU A 91 14.36 7.11 11.47
CA GLU A 91 15.37 7.66 12.38
C GLU A 91 16.76 7.76 11.74
N LYS A 92 17.03 7.04 10.65
CA LYS A 92 18.30 7.11 9.90
C LYS A 92 18.23 8.08 8.71
N ASN A 93 17.08 8.70 8.46
CA ASN A 93 16.92 9.59 7.32
C ASN A 93 17.87 10.80 7.44
N GLU A 94 18.79 10.95 6.48
CA GLU A 94 19.83 11.99 6.56
C GLU A 94 19.27 13.40 6.64
N ASN A 95 18.18 13.69 5.94
CA ASN A 95 17.59 15.02 5.94
C ASN A 95 16.95 15.33 7.30
N LEU A 96 16.28 14.34 7.90
CA LEU A 96 15.74 14.46 9.25
C LEU A 96 16.88 14.65 10.27
N GLN A 97 17.93 13.85 10.21
CA GLN A 97 19.06 13.96 11.14
C GLN A 97 19.79 15.31 11.01
N LYS A 98 20.01 15.78 9.78
CA LYS A 98 20.59 17.11 9.53
C LYS A 98 19.72 18.25 10.09
N LEU A 99 18.40 18.10 10.07
CA LEU A 99 17.47 19.06 10.66
C LEU A 99 17.54 19.04 12.19
N LEU A 100 17.39 17.85 12.79
CA LEU A 100 17.37 17.68 14.25
C LEU A 100 18.68 18.13 14.92
N ALA A 101 19.83 17.93 14.26
CA ALA A 101 21.13 18.39 14.76
C ALA A 101 21.26 19.92 14.81
N LYS A 102 20.47 20.66 14.04
CA LYS A 102 20.53 22.14 13.96
C LYS A 102 19.49 22.83 14.83
N CYS A 103 18.48 22.12 15.31
CA CYS A 103 17.34 22.69 16.00
C CYS A 103 17.34 22.27 17.46
N LYS A 104 17.45 23.21 18.41
CA LYS A 104 17.21 22.88 19.83
C LYS A 104 15.74 22.51 20.09
N ARG A 105 14.82 23.15 19.38
CA ARG A 105 13.37 23.01 19.53
C ARG A 105 12.72 22.56 18.23
N VAL A 106 11.80 21.60 18.31
CA VAL A 106 11.06 21.03 17.19
C VAL A 106 9.56 21.14 17.46
N HIS A 107 8.81 21.64 16.48
CA HIS A 107 7.35 21.66 16.51
C HIS A 107 6.81 20.60 15.56
N ILE A 108 6.04 19.64 16.07
CA ILE A 108 5.39 18.60 15.28
C ILE A 108 3.93 19.02 15.10
N ILE A 109 3.52 19.27 13.86
CA ILE A 109 2.17 19.76 13.55
C ILE A 109 1.54 18.83 12.51
N GLY A 110 0.29 18.46 12.76
CA GLY A 110 -0.54 17.77 11.78
C GLY A 110 -1.86 17.32 12.40
N LEU A 111 -2.65 16.58 11.62
CA LEU A 111 -3.88 15.97 12.12
C LEU A 111 -3.54 14.86 13.12
N TYR A 112 -4.08 14.92 14.33
CA TYR A 112 -3.86 13.88 15.36
C TYR A 112 -5.06 12.93 15.38
N SER A 113 -4.99 11.84 14.62
CA SER A 113 -6.03 10.82 14.53
C SER A 113 -5.46 9.48 14.06
N ASP A 114 -6.21 8.40 14.21
CA ASP A 114 -5.89 7.05 13.71
C ASP A 114 -6.50 6.75 12.33
N GLY A 115 -7.10 7.75 11.67
CA GLY A 115 -7.90 7.56 10.46
C GLY A 115 -7.11 7.15 9.20
N GLY A 116 -5.79 7.36 9.14
CA GLY A 116 -4.94 6.87 8.04
C GLY A 116 -5.12 7.59 6.69
N VAL A 117 -6.04 8.55 6.58
CA VAL A 117 -6.26 9.32 5.33
C VAL A 117 -5.20 10.42 5.19
N HIS A 118 -5.05 11.26 6.22
CA HIS A 118 -4.13 12.39 6.22
C HIS A 118 -2.96 12.24 7.21
N SER A 119 -3.07 11.32 8.18
CA SER A 119 -2.12 11.15 9.28
C SER A 119 -2.35 9.84 10.01
N MET A 120 -1.40 9.48 10.89
CA MET A 120 -1.61 8.52 11.98
C MET A 120 -1.00 9.06 13.27
N ASP A 121 -1.69 8.89 14.40
CA ASP A 121 -1.19 9.20 15.74
C ASP A 121 0.11 8.44 16.06
N THR A 122 0.29 7.24 15.51
CA THR A 122 1.53 6.45 15.64
C THR A 122 2.73 7.12 14.98
N HIS A 123 2.53 7.90 13.90
CA HIS A 123 3.62 8.67 13.27
C HIS A 123 4.07 9.81 14.18
N PHE A 124 3.13 10.46 14.89
CA PHE A 124 3.46 11.48 15.89
C PHE A 124 4.29 10.88 17.01
N LYS A 125 3.86 9.74 17.56
CA LYS A 125 4.60 9.01 18.60
C LYS A 125 6.03 8.68 18.15
N ALA A 126 6.18 8.15 16.94
CA ALA A 126 7.51 7.85 16.38
C ALA A 126 8.39 9.11 16.25
N MET A 127 7.83 10.22 15.76
CA MET A 127 8.58 11.47 15.64
C MET A 127 8.97 12.06 17.00
N LEU A 128 8.09 11.98 18.00
CA LEU A 128 8.38 12.39 19.38
C LEU A 128 9.56 11.59 19.94
N GLU A 129 9.56 10.27 19.78
CA GLU A 129 10.64 9.40 20.23
C GLU A 129 11.97 9.71 19.52
N ILE A 130 11.94 9.94 18.21
CA ILE A 130 13.13 10.29 17.42
C ILE A 130 13.72 11.62 17.89
N CYS A 131 12.89 12.63 18.11
CA CYS A 131 13.34 13.94 18.58
C CYS A 131 13.90 13.85 20.02
N ALA A 132 13.23 13.11 20.91
CA ALA A 132 13.69 12.91 22.28
C ALA A 132 15.06 12.21 22.35
N LYS A 133 15.28 11.18 21.51
CA LYS A 133 16.59 10.50 21.38
C LYS A 133 17.72 11.45 20.94
N ASN A 134 17.38 12.47 20.15
CA ASN A 134 18.33 13.48 19.67
C ASN A 134 18.49 14.67 20.63
N GLY A 135 17.83 14.64 21.80
CA GLY A 135 17.93 15.69 22.82
C GLY A 135 17.20 16.99 22.46
N ASN A 136 16.25 16.95 21.52
CA ASN A 136 15.48 18.13 21.14
C ASN A 136 14.34 18.41 22.15
N GLU A 137 14.06 19.68 22.41
CA GLU A 137 12.80 20.12 23.05
C GLU A 137 11.66 19.97 22.03
N VAL A 138 10.58 19.27 22.37
CA VAL A 138 9.49 18.98 21.42
C VAL A 138 8.17 19.59 21.87
N PHE A 139 7.48 20.23 20.93
CA PHE A 139 6.11 20.70 21.07
C PHE A 139 5.29 20.01 19.98
N ALA A 140 4.22 19.31 20.36
CA ALA A 140 3.35 18.60 19.44
C ALA A 140 1.89 18.98 19.70
#